data_AF-J2ZI11-F1
#
_entry.id   AF-J2ZI11-F1
#
_cell.length_a   1.000
_cell.length_b   1.000
_cell.length_c   1.000
_cell.angle_alpha   90.00
_cell.angle_beta   90.00
_cell.angle_gamma   90.00
#
_symmetry.space_group_name_H-M   'P 1'
#
loop_
_entity.id
_entity.type
_entity.pdbx_description
1 polymer ?
#
loop_
_entity_poly.entity_id
_entity_poly.type
_entity_poly.pdbx_seq_one_letter_code
_entity_poly.pdbx_strand_id
1 'polypeptide(L)'
;MSGRVYRLHSTLELPLEDVETYFENNPSLPSEIADIDITRRNNTLIIKAVAADESLSKYTPTAQLKASVTETRVYEEEPPRPGGPQWGQEEEEEIPSELVEFACFKGDRETVLQNTALQYPMFLVLRDLARQAEKGTLTAITEVDGDLQATRIVEGDDRPASIEVVETPSKSSNNGNGVNWRDNKFIS
;
A
#
# COMPACT_ATOMS: atom_id res chain seq x y z
N MET A 1 15.31 7.34 11.82
CA MET A 1 13.92 7.53 12.28
C MET A 1 13.35 6.21 12.74
N SER A 2 13.09 6.07 14.04
CA SER A 2 12.22 4.98 14.52
C SER A 2 10.78 5.42 14.35
N GLY A 3 10.02 4.73 13.52
CA GLY A 3 8.60 4.94 13.39
C GLY A 3 7.84 3.63 13.32
N ARG A 4 6.55 3.68 13.62
CA ARG A 4 5.65 2.54 13.55
C ARG A 4 4.44 2.86 12.69
N VAL A 5 3.99 1.87 11.93
CA VAL A 5 2.77 1.97 11.13
C VAL A 5 1.67 1.21 11.84
N TYR A 6 0.74 1.91 12.47
CA TYR A 6 -0.38 1.28 13.19
C TYR A 6 -1.47 0.84 12.23
N ARG A 7 -1.85 1.72 11.32
CA ARG A 7 -2.90 1.49 10.33
C ARG A 7 -2.42 1.97 8.98
N LEU A 8 -2.73 1.20 7.96
CA LEU A 8 -2.49 1.54 6.57
C LEU A 8 -3.62 0.95 5.75
N HIS A 9 -4.18 1.75 4.86
CA HIS A 9 -5.10 1.33 3.84
C HIS A 9 -4.77 2.09 2.55
N SER A 10 -4.59 1.33 1.48
CA SER A 10 -4.16 1.83 0.18
C SER A 10 -5.08 1.30 -0.91
N THR A 11 -5.41 2.17 -1.85
CA THR A 11 -6.12 1.85 -3.10
C THR A 11 -5.42 2.44 -4.31
N LEU A 12 -4.11 2.69 -4.21
CA LEU A 12 -3.31 3.36 -5.23
C LEU A 12 -3.21 2.52 -6.51
N GLU A 13 -3.30 3.19 -7.64
CA GLU A 13 -3.08 2.65 -8.97
C GLU A 13 -2.10 3.56 -9.70
N LEU A 14 -0.97 2.99 -10.14
CA LEU A 14 0.04 3.70 -10.91
C LEU A 14 0.41 2.88 -12.14
N PRO A 15 0.72 3.51 -13.28
CA PRO A 15 1.42 2.83 -14.37
C PRO A 15 2.68 2.13 -13.85
N LEU A 16 2.93 0.91 -14.31
CA LEU A 16 4.12 0.15 -13.90
C LEU A 16 5.40 0.87 -14.32
N GLU A 17 5.39 1.49 -15.50
CA GLU A 17 6.47 2.31 -16.02
C GLU A 17 6.82 3.46 -15.08
N ASP A 18 5.82 4.16 -14.51
CA ASP A 18 6.06 5.25 -13.56
C ASP A 18 6.73 4.73 -12.27
N VAL A 19 6.32 3.55 -11.80
CA VAL A 19 6.93 2.92 -10.62
C VAL A 19 8.38 2.54 -10.90
N GLU A 20 8.68 1.95 -12.05
CA GLU A 20 10.05 1.59 -12.44
C GLU A 20 10.91 2.84 -12.62
N THR A 21 10.41 3.83 -13.37
CA THR A 21 11.04 5.13 -13.60
C THR A 21 11.34 5.87 -12.29
N TYR A 22 10.43 5.80 -11.32
CA TYR A 22 10.64 6.40 -10.00
C TYR A 22 11.89 5.85 -9.31
N PHE A 23 12.09 4.53 -9.36
CA PHE A 23 13.26 3.89 -8.72
C PHE A 23 14.54 4.02 -9.56
N GLU A 24 14.45 4.03 -10.89
CA GLU A 24 15.59 4.26 -11.78
C GLU A 24 16.20 5.65 -11.62
N ASN A 25 15.38 6.66 -11.33
CA ASN A 25 15.81 8.04 -11.11
C ASN A 25 16.50 8.27 -9.76
N ASN A 26 16.80 7.23 -8.99
CA ASN A 26 17.42 7.29 -7.67
C ASN A 26 16.68 8.26 -6.73
N PRO A 27 15.48 7.87 -6.26
CA PRO A 27 14.70 8.72 -5.37
C PRO A 27 15.43 8.91 -4.04
N SER A 28 15.09 9.97 -3.30
CA SER A 28 15.65 10.22 -1.97
C SER A 28 15.13 9.17 -0.97
N LEU A 29 15.78 8.01 -0.93
CA LEU A 29 15.42 6.94 -0.03
C LEU A 29 15.74 7.30 1.44
N PRO A 30 14.94 6.81 2.40
CA PRO A 30 15.27 6.95 3.82
C PRO A 30 16.65 6.33 4.13
N SER A 31 17.40 6.95 5.04
CA SER A 31 18.78 6.56 5.39
C SER A 31 18.98 5.11 5.83
N GLU A 32 17.91 4.45 6.28
CA GLU A 32 17.91 3.06 6.73
C GLU A 32 17.83 2.05 5.58
N ILE A 33 17.43 2.50 4.38
CA ILE A 33 17.34 1.70 3.16
C ILE A 33 18.55 2.06 2.28
N ALA A 34 19.40 1.08 2.01
CA ALA A 34 20.52 1.26 1.08
C ALA A 34 20.07 1.18 -0.37
N ASP A 35 19.14 0.26 -0.66
CA ASP A 35 18.68 -0.01 -2.01
C ASP A 35 17.30 -0.68 -1.98
N ILE A 36 16.66 -0.81 -3.14
CA ILE A 36 15.36 -1.45 -3.31
C ILE A 36 15.46 -2.53 -4.39
N ASP A 37 15.06 -3.74 -4.04
CA ASP A 37 14.99 -4.87 -4.96
C ASP A 37 13.56 -5.02 -5.48
N ILE A 38 13.38 -4.84 -6.78
CA ILE A 38 12.09 -4.95 -7.46
C ILE A 38 12.03 -6.29 -8.18
N THR A 39 11.05 -7.11 -7.82
CA THR A 39 10.83 -8.41 -8.46
C THR A 39 9.39 -8.55 -8.91
N ARG A 40 9.23 -8.93 -10.18
CA ARG A 40 7.92 -9.31 -10.74
C ARG A 40 7.76 -10.82 -10.68
N ARG A 41 6.68 -11.28 -10.05
CA ARG A 41 6.26 -12.69 -10.05
C ARG A 41 4.86 -12.80 -10.58
N ASN A 42 4.71 -13.32 -11.80
CA ASN A 42 3.44 -13.38 -12.53
C ASN A 42 2.78 -11.99 -12.57
N ASN A 43 1.66 -11.86 -11.87
CA ASN A 43 0.85 -10.66 -11.79
C ASN A 43 1.03 -9.91 -10.46
N THR A 44 2.15 -10.10 -9.79
CA THR A 44 2.48 -9.45 -8.52
C THR A 44 3.83 -8.78 -8.62
N LEU A 45 3.87 -7.49 -8.29
CA LEU A 45 5.08 -6.73 -8.11
C LEU A 45 5.44 -6.75 -6.63
N ILE A 46 6.68 -7.14 -6.32
CA ILE A 46 7.23 -7.18 -4.97
C ILE A 46 8.43 -6.24 -4.92
N ILE A 47 8.32 -5.21 -4.09
CA ILE A 47 9.36 -4.18 -3.90
C ILE A 47 9.91 -4.38 -2.49
N LYS A 48 11.16 -4.82 -2.38
CA LYS A 48 11.77 -5.21 -1.11
C LYS A 48 12.87 -4.24 -0.69
N ALA A 49 12.87 -3.83 0.57
CA ALA A 49 13.94 -3.02 1.12
C ALA A 49 15.24 -3.82 1.28
N VAL A 50 16.36 -3.25 0.83
CA VAL A 50 17.71 -3.65 1.21
C VAL A 50 18.16 -2.75 2.36
N ALA A 51 18.42 -3.36 3.53
CA ALA A 51 18.85 -2.63 4.71
C ALA A 51 20.26 -2.06 4.51
N ALA A 52 20.46 -0.80 4.92
CA ALA A 52 21.81 -0.22 5.00
C ALA A 52 22.61 -0.76 6.20
N ASP A 53 21.92 -1.22 7.23
CA ASP A 53 22.54 -1.76 8.43
C ASP A 53 22.88 -3.25 8.26
N GLU A 54 24.19 -3.56 8.23
CA GLU A 54 24.71 -4.93 8.17
C GLU A 54 24.38 -5.75 9.43
N SER A 55 23.96 -5.10 10.52
CA SER A 55 23.54 -5.77 11.76
C SER A 55 22.17 -6.44 11.65
N LEU A 56 21.36 -6.07 10.64
CA LEU A 56 20.17 -6.83 10.30
C LEU A 56 20.59 -8.22 9.78
N SER A 57 20.43 -9.22 10.64
CA SER A 57 20.71 -10.61 10.34
C SER A 57 20.06 -11.05 9.02
N LYS A 58 20.75 -11.91 8.26
CA LYS A 58 20.25 -12.56 7.03
C LYS A 58 18.89 -13.25 7.21
N TYR A 59 18.51 -13.54 8.45
CA TYR A 59 17.27 -14.21 8.83
C TYR A 59 16.14 -13.26 9.23
N THR A 60 16.40 -11.95 9.29
CA THR A 60 15.37 -10.95 9.57
C THR A 60 14.79 -10.47 8.23
N PRO A 61 13.55 -10.85 7.88
CA PRO A 61 12.95 -10.39 6.63
C PRO A 61 12.68 -8.89 6.70
N THR A 62 13.22 -8.15 5.74
CA THR A 62 12.99 -6.71 5.56
C THR A 62 11.61 -6.43 5.01
N ALA A 63 11.12 -5.21 5.23
CA ALA A 63 9.83 -4.75 4.74
C ALA A 63 9.74 -4.85 3.22
N GLN A 64 8.57 -5.26 2.74
CA GLN A 64 8.28 -5.40 1.33
C GLN A 64 6.91 -4.81 1.01
N LEU A 65 6.83 -4.09 -0.10
CA LEU A 65 5.58 -3.63 -0.69
C LEU A 65 5.12 -4.64 -1.73
N LYS A 66 3.83 -4.96 -1.69
CA LYS A 66 3.19 -5.86 -2.64
C LYS A 66 2.11 -5.12 -3.41
N ALA A 67 2.23 -5.15 -4.73
CA ALA A 67 1.21 -4.68 -5.66
C ALA A 67 0.76 -5.82 -6.58
N SER A 68 -0.49 -5.77 -6.99
CA SER A 68 -1.00 -6.60 -8.08
C SER A 68 -0.82 -5.84 -9.39
N VAL A 69 -0.23 -6.47 -10.40
CA VAL A 69 -0.16 -5.88 -11.74
C VAL A 69 -1.51 -6.11 -12.44
N THR A 70 -1.96 -5.20 -13.28
CA THR A 70 -3.16 -5.40 -14.10
C THR A 70 -2.97 -4.72 -15.44
N GLU A 71 -3.17 -5.44 -16.53
CA GLU A 71 -3.18 -4.89 -17.88
C GLU A 71 -4.52 -4.19 -18.13
N THR A 72 -4.49 -2.90 -18.45
CA THR A 72 -5.68 -2.13 -18.85
C THR A 72 -5.44 -1.54 -20.23
N ARG A 73 -6.37 -1.77 -21.16
CA ARG A 73 -6.38 -1.07 -22.44
C ARG A 73 -6.88 0.35 -22.20
N VAL A 74 -5.98 1.32 -22.32
CA VAL A 74 -6.33 2.74 -22.27
C VAL A 74 -6.54 3.19 -23.71
N TYR A 75 -7.69 3.79 -23.97
CA TYR A 75 -8.01 4.43 -25.25
C TYR A 75 -7.70 5.91 -25.08
N GLU A 76 -6.95 6.51 -26.02
CA GLU A 76 -6.62 7.95 -25.99
C GLU A 76 -7.86 8.85 -26.07
N GLU A 77 -8.99 8.33 -26.55
CA GLU A 77 -10.28 9.02 -26.60
C GLU A 77 -11.40 8.20 -25.93
N GLU A 78 -12.35 8.89 -25.28
CA GLU A 78 -13.51 8.27 -24.63
C GLU A 78 -14.34 7.55 -25.71
N PRO A 79 -14.52 6.21 -25.64
CA PRO A 79 -15.14 5.47 -26.73
C PRO A 79 -16.57 5.98 -26.97
N PRO A 80 -16.99 6.20 -28.23
CA PRO A 80 -18.33 6.68 -28.52
C PRO A 80 -19.37 5.74 -27.89
N ARG A 81 -20.31 6.33 -27.13
CA ARG A 81 -21.37 5.58 -26.47
C ARG A 81 -22.10 4.70 -27.50
N PRO A 82 -22.32 3.41 -27.23
CA PRO A 82 -23.03 2.55 -28.16
C PRO A 82 -24.49 3.02 -28.26
N GLY A 83 -24.87 3.69 -29.35
CA GLY A 83 -26.26 4.08 -29.62
C GLY A 83 -26.54 5.40 -30.35
N GLY A 84 -25.55 6.13 -30.86
CA GLY A 84 -25.79 7.32 -31.70
C GLY A 84 -26.14 6.97 -33.16
N PRO A 85 -27.02 7.71 -33.87
CA PRO A 85 -27.34 7.45 -35.28
C PRO A 85 -26.11 7.66 -36.18
N GLN A 86 -25.59 6.58 -36.75
CA GLN A 86 -24.36 6.59 -37.56
C GLN A 86 -24.72 6.89 -39.03
N TRP A 87 -24.73 8.16 -39.40
CA TRP A 87 -24.75 8.59 -40.80
C TRP A 87 -23.30 8.77 -41.30
N GLY A 88 -22.79 7.76 -42.02
CA GLY A 88 -21.77 7.91 -43.06
C GLY A 88 -20.39 8.42 -42.66
N GLN A 89 -19.58 7.59 -42.00
CA GLN A 89 -18.12 7.69 -42.09
C GLN A 89 -17.53 6.28 -42.30
N GLU A 90 -17.05 6.07 -43.52
CA GLU A 90 -15.99 5.12 -43.85
C GLU A 90 -14.70 5.65 -43.23
N GLU A 91 -14.15 4.86 -42.31
CA GLU A 91 -12.82 4.87 -41.68
C GLU A 91 -13.04 4.54 -40.19
N GLU A 92 -13.05 3.24 -39.89
CA GLU A 92 -12.68 2.78 -38.55
C GLU A 92 -11.21 3.18 -38.35
N GLU A 93 -10.96 4.44 -37.98
CA GLU A 93 -9.68 4.82 -37.40
C GLU A 93 -9.50 3.92 -36.18
N GLU A 94 -8.57 2.96 -36.28
CA GLU A 94 -8.14 2.14 -35.16
C GLU A 94 -7.64 3.11 -34.08
N ILE A 95 -8.50 3.45 -33.12
CA ILE A 95 -8.13 4.30 -31.99
C ILE A 95 -6.87 3.66 -31.41
N PRO A 96 -5.73 4.36 -31.36
CA PRO A 96 -4.50 3.79 -30.82
C PRO A 96 -4.79 3.38 -29.37
N SER A 97 -4.94 2.07 -29.16
CA SER A 97 -5.15 1.51 -27.84
C SER A 97 -3.80 1.08 -27.33
N GLU A 98 -3.33 1.70 -26.24
CA GLU A 98 -2.11 1.28 -25.57
C GLU A 98 -2.46 0.30 -24.45
N LEU A 99 -1.80 -0.85 -24.46
CA LEU A 99 -1.87 -1.81 -23.37
C LEU A 99 -0.92 -1.33 -22.28
N VAL A 100 -1.45 -0.60 -21.30
CA VAL A 100 -0.67 -0.09 -20.17
C VAL A 100 -0.82 -1.04 -18.98
N GLU A 101 0.30 -1.44 -18.42
CA GLU A 101 0.34 -2.22 -17.18
C GLU A 101 0.24 -1.28 -15.97
N PHE A 102 -0.64 -1.58 -15.03
CA PHE A 102 -0.80 -0.82 -13.80
C PHE A 102 -0.37 -1.63 -12.59
N ALA A 103 0.43 -1.03 -11.71
CA ALA A 103 0.72 -1.52 -10.37
C ALA A 103 -0.37 -1.03 -9.39
N CYS A 104 -1.18 -1.96 -8.89
CA CYS A 104 -2.25 -1.71 -7.93
C CYS A 104 -1.81 -2.07 -6.51
N PHE A 105 -1.55 -1.06 -5.67
CA PHE A 105 -1.31 -1.22 -4.23
C PHE A 105 -2.63 -1.20 -3.46
N LYS A 106 -3.39 -2.29 -3.56
CA LYS A 106 -4.73 -2.41 -2.95
C LYS A 106 -4.69 -3.29 -1.71
N GLY A 107 -5.09 -2.74 -0.58
CA GLY A 107 -5.27 -3.51 0.65
C GLY A 107 -4.97 -2.74 1.92
N ASP A 108 -4.86 -3.48 3.01
CA ASP A 108 -4.46 -2.99 4.32
C ASP A 108 -2.94 -3.11 4.54
N ARG A 109 -2.49 -2.73 5.75
CA ARG A 109 -1.09 -2.85 6.16
C ARG A 109 -0.52 -4.24 5.88
N GLU A 110 -1.24 -5.31 6.19
CA GLU A 110 -0.72 -6.68 6.11
C GLU A 110 -0.67 -7.21 4.67
N THR A 111 -1.49 -6.65 3.79
CA THR A 111 -1.51 -6.99 2.38
C THR A 111 -0.45 -6.21 1.60
N VAL A 112 -0.39 -4.89 1.83
CA VAL A 112 0.42 -3.96 1.04
C VAL A 112 1.83 -3.80 1.60
N LEU A 113 2.00 -3.72 2.93
CA LEU A 113 3.28 -3.47 3.60
C LEU A 113 3.64 -4.61 4.56
N GLN A 114 4.29 -5.63 4.02
CA GLN A 114 4.61 -6.85 4.73
C GLN A 114 5.96 -6.75 5.46
N ASN A 115 6.12 -7.60 6.47
CA ASN A 115 7.25 -7.62 7.41
C ASN A 115 7.39 -6.33 8.24
N THR A 116 8.13 -6.42 9.34
CA THR A 116 8.20 -5.37 10.36
C THR A 116 9.54 -4.61 10.36
N ALA A 117 10.63 -5.27 9.98
CA ALA A 117 11.93 -4.63 9.87
C ALA A 117 11.93 -3.60 8.74
N LEU A 118 12.34 -2.35 9.01
CA LEU A 118 12.28 -1.23 8.05
C LEU A 118 10.86 -0.89 7.55
N GLN A 119 9.83 -1.26 8.30
CA GLN A 119 8.43 -1.01 7.91
C GLN A 119 8.13 0.47 7.73
N TYR A 120 8.55 1.33 8.67
CA TYR A 120 8.31 2.77 8.57
C TYR A 120 9.07 3.42 7.40
N PRO A 121 10.38 3.15 7.20
CA PRO A 121 11.08 3.56 5.97
C PRO A 121 10.35 3.14 4.69
N MET A 122 9.87 1.90 4.59
CA MET A 122 9.11 1.46 3.42
C MET A 122 7.74 2.10 3.29
N PHE A 123 7.11 2.51 4.39
CA PHE A 123 5.91 3.34 4.34
C PHE A 123 6.20 4.72 3.74
N LEU A 124 7.35 5.34 4.04
CA LEU A 124 7.72 6.62 3.42
C LEU A 124 7.88 6.47 1.90
N VAL A 125 8.49 5.38 1.44
CA VAL A 125 8.57 5.05 0.01
C VAL A 125 7.18 4.92 -0.60
N LEU A 126 6.27 4.19 0.05
CA LEU A 126 4.87 4.07 -0.43
C LEU A 126 4.15 5.42 -0.45
N ARG A 127 4.41 6.29 0.53
CA ARG A 127 3.84 7.65 0.59
C ARG A 127 4.32 8.49 -0.60
N ASP A 128 5.59 8.40 -0.95
CA ASP A 128 6.15 9.16 -2.07
C ASP A 128 5.68 8.62 -3.43
N LEU A 129 5.47 7.30 -3.55
CA LEU A 129 4.73 6.71 -4.67
C LEU A 129 3.28 7.19 -4.71
N ALA A 130 2.60 7.29 -3.56
CA ALA A 130 1.21 7.77 -3.51
C ALA A 130 1.04 9.19 -4.03
N ARG A 131 2.07 10.03 -3.93
CA ARG A 131 2.09 11.41 -4.47
C ARG A 131 2.20 11.46 -5.99
N GLN A 132 2.71 10.40 -6.60
CA GLN A 132 2.78 10.26 -8.06
C GLN A 132 1.55 9.55 -8.62
N ALA A 133 0.74 8.92 -7.77
CA ALA A 133 -0.42 8.18 -8.20
C ALA A 133 -1.52 9.13 -8.69
N GLU A 134 -1.85 9.05 -9.97
CA GLU A 134 -2.99 9.78 -10.54
C GLU A 134 -4.34 9.28 -9.97
N LYS A 135 -4.38 8.02 -9.52
CA LYS A 135 -5.60 7.37 -9.03
C LYS A 135 -5.39 6.66 -7.69
N GLY A 136 -6.43 6.78 -6.86
CA GLY A 136 -6.54 6.06 -5.60
C GLY A 136 -6.26 6.90 -4.37
N THR A 137 -6.28 6.24 -3.22
CA THR A 137 -6.11 6.89 -1.92
C THR A 137 -5.13 6.11 -1.05
N LEU A 138 -4.29 6.82 -0.31
CA LEU A 138 -3.48 6.27 0.77
C LEU A 138 -3.92 6.90 2.07
N THR A 139 -4.28 6.07 3.05
CA THR A 139 -4.54 6.51 4.42
C THR A 139 -3.66 5.71 5.37
N ALA A 140 -2.99 6.41 6.28
CA ALA A 140 -2.15 5.75 7.27
C ALA A 140 -2.14 6.52 8.59
N ILE A 141 -1.93 5.76 9.66
CA ILE A 141 -1.65 6.28 11.00
C ILE A 141 -0.27 5.76 11.37
N THR A 142 0.67 6.68 11.55
CA THR A 142 2.04 6.39 11.92
C THR A 142 2.42 7.07 13.21
N GLU A 143 3.35 6.48 13.96
CA GLU A 143 4.03 7.15 15.07
C GLU A 143 5.47 7.45 14.68
N VAL A 144 5.89 8.67 15.01
CA VAL A 144 7.23 9.19 14.78
C VAL A 144 7.64 9.90 16.06
N ASP A 145 8.73 9.45 16.67
CA ASP A 145 9.28 10.04 17.89
C ASP A 145 8.26 10.21 19.04
N GLY A 146 7.31 9.28 19.15
CA GLY A 146 6.24 9.29 20.17
C GLY A 146 4.97 10.04 19.77
N ASP A 147 4.96 10.75 18.64
CA ASP A 147 3.80 11.52 18.17
C ASP A 147 3.05 10.79 17.04
N LEU A 148 1.72 10.76 17.15
CA LEU A 148 0.84 10.18 16.14
C LEU A 148 0.61 11.15 14.97
N GLN A 149 0.85 10.67 13.76
CA GLN A 149 0.65 11.40 12.51
C GLN A 149 -0.37 10.67 11.63
N ALA A 150 -1.35 11.40 11.12
CA ALA A 150 -2.27 10.90 10.10
C ALA A 150 -1.79 11.36 8.74
N THR A 151 -1.62 10.41 7.83
CA THR A 151 -1.36 10.67 6.42
C THR A 151 -2.61 10.33 5.64
N ARG A 152 -3.06 11.25 4.78
CA ARG A 152 -4.12 11.01 3.81
C ARG A 152 -3.69 11.65 2.49
N ILE A 153 -3.49 10.82 1.48
CA ILE A 153 -3.19 11.24 0.11
C ILE A 153 -4.34 10.76 -0.77
N VAL A 154 -4.85 11.65 -1.62
CA VAL A 154 -5.95 11.39 -2.55
C VAL A 154 -5.50 11.88 -3.91
N GLU A 155 -5.38 10.98 -4.89
CA GLU A 155 -5.05 11.33 -6.28
C GLU A 155 -3.76 12.18 -6.37
N GLY A 156 -2.71 11.76 -5.66
CA GLY A 156 -1.43 12.48 -5.60
C GLY A 156 -1.36 13.60 -4.56
N ASP A 157 -2.51 14.15 -4.12
CA ASP A 157 -2.55 15.32 -3.25
C ASP A 157 -2.61 14.97 -1.76
N ASP A 158 -1.77 15.62 -0.96
CA ASP A 158 -1.82 15.60 0.50
C ASP A 158 -3.12 16.29 0.99
N ARG A 159 -3.96 15.55 1.73
CA ARG A 159 -5.22 16.02 2.30
C ARG A 159 -5.14 16.03 3.84
N PRO A 160 -5.78 17.02 4.50
CA PRO A 160 -5.83 17.04 5.95
C PRO A 160 -6.58 15.82 6.48
N ALA A 161 -6.07 15.25 7.57
CA ALA A 161 -6.66 14.13 8.28
C ALA A 161 -6.54 14.34 9.79
N SER A 162 -7.55 13.90 10.54
CA SER A 162 -7.60 13.97 12.00
C SER A 162 -7.60 12.57 12.59
N ILE A 163 -6.86 12.39 13.69
CA ILE A 163 -6.87 11.15 14.47
C ILE A 163 -7.79 11.35 15.67
N GLU A 164 -8.78 10.48 15.81
CA GLU A 164 -9.57 10.37 17.03
C GLU A 164 -9.14 9.11 17.78
N VAL A 165 -8.58 9.29 18.97
CA VAL A 165 -8.19 8.19 19.85
C VAL A 165 -9.35 7.94 20.81
N VAL A 166 -10.07 6.84 20.60
CA VAL A 166 -11.18 6.44 21.46
C VAL A 166 -10.74 5.29 22.34
N GLU A 167 -10.75 5.49 23.65
CA GLU A 167 -10.59 4.40 24.61
C GLU A 167 -11.92 3.63 24.67
N THR A 168 -11.95 2.44 24.08
CA THR A 168 -13.09 1.54 24.30
C THR A 168 -12.95 0.97 25.70
N PRO A 169 -13.99 1.01 26.55
CA PRO A 169 -13.94 0.33 27.84
C PRO A 169 -13.63 -1.14 27.55
N SER A 170 -12.44 -1.59 27.96
CA SER A 170 -12.03 -2.96 27.72
C SER A 170 -13.11 -3.89 28.28
N LYS A 171 -13.40 -4.99 27.58
CA LYS A 171 -14.11 -6.15 28.18
C LYS A 171 -13.22 -6.85 29.22
N SER A 172 -12.47 -6.09 30.02
CA SER A 172 -11.67 -6.56 31.15
C SER A 172 -12.14 -5.90 32.44
N SER A 173 -13.45 -5.94 32.65
CA SER A 173 -14.04 -5.92 33.99
C SER A 173 -15.21 -6.90 34.06
N ASN A 174 -15.09 -8.09 33.47
CA ASN A 174 -15.93 -9.21 33.90
C ASN A 174 -15.26 -9.85 35.11
N ASN A 175 -15.62 -9.28 36.25
CA ASN A 175 -15.53 -9.82 37.59
C ASN A 175 -15.54 -11.37 37.59
N GLY A 176 -14.59 -11.98 38.31
CA GLY A 176 -14.32 -13.41 38.29
C GLY A 176 -15.51 -14.30 38.65
N ASN A 177 -16.24 -14.77 37.64
CA ASN A 177 -17.24 -15.84 37.78
C ASN A 177 -17.18 -16.83 36.59
N GLY A 178 -15.95 -17.20 36.19
CA GLY A 178 -15.73 -18.32 35.28
C GLY A 178 -15.70 -19.63 36.08
N VAL A 179 -16.60 -20.57 35.77
CA VAL A 179 -16.67 -21.88 36.42
C VAL A 179 -15.33 -22.60 36.23
N ASN A 180 -14.64 -22.90 37.34
CA ASN A 180 -13.38 -23.64 37.35
C ASN A 180 -13.65 -25.13 37.10
N TRP A 181 -13.70 -25.51 35.82
CA TRP A 181 -13.97 -26.87 35.36
C TRP A 181 -12.94 -27.92 35.84
N ARG A 182 -11.77 -27.48 36.35
CA ARG A 182 -10.76 -28.36 36.94
C ARG A 182 -11.11 -28.86 38.34
N ASP A 183 -12.06 -28.23 39.03
CA ASP A 183 -12.38 -28.51 40.44
C ASP A 183 -13.82 -29.07 40.61
N ASN A 184 -14.32 -29.79 39.59
CA ASN A 184 -15.69 -30.28 39.59
C ASN A 184 -15.86 -31.56 40.43
N LYS A 185 -16.40 -31.43 41.65
CA LYS A 185 -16.74 -32.55 42.57
C LYS A 185 -17.76 -33.56 42.05
N PHE A 186 -18.36 -33.33 40.88
CA PHE A 186 -19.31 -34.26 40.24
C PHE A 186 -18.67 -35.17 39.18
N ILE A 187 -17.37 -35.03 38.93
CA ILE A 187 -16.59 -35.91 38.05
C ILE A 187 -15.48 -36.53 38.92
N SER A 188 -15.80 -37.58 39.67
CA SER A 188 -14.83 -38.46 40.34
C SER A 188 -15.08 -39.90 39.96
#